data_AF-B9STF0-F1
#
_entry.id   AF-B9STF0-F1
#
_cell.length_a   1.000
_cell.length_b   1.000
_cell.length_c   1.000
_cell.angle_alpha   90.00
_cell.angle_beta   90.00
_cell.angle_gamma   90.00
#
_symmetry.space_group_name_H-M   'P 1'
#
loop_
_entity.id
_entity.type
_entity.pdbx_description
1 polymer ?
#
loop_
_entity_poly.entity_id
_entity_poly.type
_entity_poly.pdbx_seq_one_letter_code
_entity_poly.pdbx_strand_id
1 'polypeptide(L)'
;MELIDVEQMETNKVPVSQEESTFLSNAEERLESNDMCRDFLDGWKLYKEGGISKHDLYCQLVDVFSCDHQDFLDELKKFLIYSAADPVTE
;
A
#
# COMPACT_ATOMS: atom_id res chain seq x y z
N MET A 1 -38.79 6.49 -17.43
CA MET A 1 -37.47 5.83 -17.48
C MET A 1 -36.54 6.68 -16.66
N GLU A 2 -36.42 6.38 -15.37
CA GLU A 2 -35.40 6.99 -14.54
C GLU A 2 -34.16 6.10 -14.66
N LEU A 3 -33.15 6.63 -15.35
CA LEU A 3 -31.81 6.07 -15.36
C LEU A 3 -31.20 6.39 -14.00
N ILE A 4 -31.26 5.42 -13.10
CA ILE A 4 -30.47 5.47 -11.87
C ILE A 4 -29.07 5.01 -12.28
N ASP A 5 -28.18 5.98 -12.47
CA ASP A 5 -26.74 5.75 -12.53
C ASP A 5 -26.31 5.11 -11.20
N VAL A 6 -26.16 3.78 -11.20
CA VAL A 6 -25.52 3.04 -10.10
C VAL A 6 -24.01 2.96 -10.40
N GLU A 7 -23.42 4.12 -10.60
CA GLU A 7 -22.01 4.42 -10.39
C GLU A 7 -22.09 5.79 -9.72
N GLN A 8 -21.69 5.99 -8.47
CA GLN A 8 -20.33 5.81 -8.00
C GLN A 8 -20.38 5.53 -6.49
N MET A 9 -19.84 4.38 -6.10
CA MET A 9 -19.39 4.18 -4.74
C MET A 9 -18.25 5.17 -4.55
N GLU A 10 -18.54 6.31 -3.92
CA GLU A 10 -17.57 7.32 -3.47
C GLU A 10 -16.60 6.66 -2.49
N THR A 11 -15.63 5.91 -2.99
CA THR A 11 -14.39 5.68 -2.28
C THR A 11 -13.66 7.02 -2.28
N ASN A 12 -13.65 7.68 -1.13
CA ASN A 12 -12.73 8.79 -0.83
C ASN A 12 -11.34 8.44 -1.36
N LYS A 13 -11.02 8.89 -2.57
CA LYS A 13 -9.75 8.59 -3.22
C LYS A 13 -8.75 9.51 -2.55
N VAL A 14 -8.15 9.05 -1.46
CA VAL A 14 -6.98 9.72 -0.87
C VAL A 14 -6.03 9.95 -2.05
N PRO A 15 -5.65 11.21 -2.35
CA PRO A 15 -4.79 11.48 -3.49
C PRO A 15 -3.47 10.76 -3.26
N VAL A 16 -3.23 9.72 -4.06
CA VAL A 16 -1.98 8.97 -4.08
C VAL A 16 -0.92 9.89 -4.66
N SER A 17 0.22 10.03 -3.98
CA SER A 17 1.31 10.86 -4.50
C SER A 17 1.93 10.20 -5.75
N GLN A 18 2.62 10.98 -6.58
CA GLN A 18 3.33 10.41 -7.74
C GLN A 18 4.41 9.40 -7.28
N GLU A 19 5.06 9.66 -6.15
CA GLU A 19 6.06 8.78 -5.54
C GLU A 19 5.42 7.46 -5.07
N GLU A 20 4.26 7.54 -4.42
CA GLU A 20 3.49 6.36 -3.99
C GLU A 20 3.00 5.55 -5.20
N SER A 21 2.49 6.21 -6.24
CA SER A 21 2.05 5.54 -7.46
C SER A 21 3.19 4.80 -8.16
N THR A 22 4.37 5.42 -8.20
CA THR A 22 5.58 4.81 -8.77
C THR A 22 6.03 3.61 -7.93
N PHE A 23 6.01 3.73 -6.60
CA PHE A 23 6.35 2.64 -5.70
C PHE A 23 5.42 1.44 -5.88
N LEU A 24 4.10 1.67 -5.94
CA LEU A 24 3.12 0.61 -6.14
C LEU A 24 3.30 -0.09 -7.49
N SER A 25 3.53 0.65 -8.57
CA SER A 25 3.82 0.06 -9.88
C SER A 25 5.09 -0.81 -9.85
N ASN A 26 6.16 -0.34 -9.20
CA ASN A 26 7.40 -1.10 -9.06
C ASN A 26 7.20 -2.35 -8.19
N ALA A 27 6.35 -2.27 -7.16
CA ALA A 27 6.02 -3.39 -6.29
C ALA A 27 5.29 -4.48 -7.09
N GLU A 28 4.29 -4.11 -7.90
CA GLU A 28 3.57 -5.03 -8.77
C GLU A 28 4.50 -5.75 -9.75
N GLU A 29 5.50 -5.07 -10.32
CA GLU A 29 6.48 -5.68 -11.23
C GLU A 29 7.45 -6.65 -10.52
N ARG A 30 7.74 -6.42 -9.23
CA ARG A 30 8.69 -7.25 -8.46
C ARG A 30 8.04 -8.44 -7.76
N LEU A 31 6.76 -8.35 -7.44
CA LEU A 31 6.01 -9.41 -6.80
C LEU A 31 5.49 -10.38 -7.87
N GLU A 32 6.30 -11.38 -8.19
CA GLU A 32 6.05 -12.32 -9.30
C GLU A 32 4.79 -13.19 -9.12
N SER A 33 4.31 -13.34 -7.88
CA SER A 33 3.09 -14.09 -7.57
C SER A 33 1.89 -13.16 -7.39
N ASN A 34 0.78 -13.50 -8.04
CA ASN A 34 -0.50 -12.81 -7.86
C ASN A 34 -0.96 -12.77 -6.39
N ASP A 35 -0.67 -13.81 -5.61
CA ASP A 35 -1.04 -13.84 -4.19
C ASP A 35 -0.19 -12.87 -3.38
N MET A 36 1.11 -12.80 -3.68
CA MET A 36 2.04 -11.85 -3.06
C MET A 36 1.67 -10.40 -3.35
N CYS A 37 1.35 -10.10 -4.62
CA CYS A 37 0.88 -8.80 -5.03
C CYS A 37 -0.45 -8.43 -4.35
N ARG A 38 -1.40 -9.37 -4.25
CA ARG A 38 -2.67 -9.15 -3.56
C ARG A 38 -2.46 -8.85 -2.08
N ASP A 39 -1.68 -9.67 -1.38
CA ASP A 39 -1.44 -9.51 0.06
C ASP A 39 -0.75 -8.16 0.36
N PHE A 40 0.16 -7.73 -0.53
CA PHE A 40 0.76 -6.39 -0.46
C PHE A 40 -0.28 -5.27 -0.62
N LEU A 41 -1.10 -5.32 -1.67
CA LEU A 41 -2.10 -4.28 -1.95
C LEU A 41 -3.18 -4.21 -0.88
N ASP A 42 -3.62 -5.35 -0.35
CA ASP A 42 -4.59 -5.41 0.75
C ASP A 42 -4.01 -4.80 2.03
N GLY A 43 -2.76 -5.14 2.39
CA GLY A 43 -2.06 -4.52 3.51
C GLY A 43 -1.88 -3.01 3.30
N TRP A 44 -1.46 -2.60 2.10
CA TRP A 44 -1.28 -1.18 1.76
C TRP A 44 -2.58 -0.39 1.92
N LYS A 45 -3.68 -0.94 1.44
CA LYS A 45 -5.00 -0.33 1.57
C LYS A 45 -5.40 -0.15 3.03
N LEU A 46 -5.25 -1.19 3.86
CA LEU A 46 -5.54 -1.11 5.29
C LEU A 46 -4.70 -0.04 5.99
N TYR A 47 -3.42 0.10 5.61
CA TYR A 47 -2.57 1.16 6.12
C TYR A 47 -3.07 2.56 5.73
N LYS A 48 -3.44 2.77 4.46
CA LYS A 48 -3.96 4.06 3.97
C LYS A 48 -5.30 4.44 4.60
N GLU A 49 -6.14 3.46 4.91
CA GLU A 49 -7.41 3.65 5.60
C GLU A 49 -7.23 3.84 7.13
N GLY A 50 -6.00 3.75 7.64
CA GLY A 50 -5.70 3.88 9.06
C GLY A 50 -6.12 2.67 9.90
N GLY A 51 -6.43 1.54 9.26
CA GLY A 51 -6.83 0.29 9.91
C GLY A 51 -5.65 -0.46 10.54
N ILE A 52 -4.43 -0.27 10.02
CA ILE A 52 -3.19 -0.84 10.58
C ILE A 52 -2.07 0.20 10.60
N SER A 53 -1.10 0.06 11.51
CA SER A 53 0.05 0.94 11.56
C SER A 53 1.12 0.58 10.51
N LYS A 54 2.09 1.48 10.27
CA LYS A 54 3.27 1.19 9.43
C LYS A 54 4.01 -0.06 9.91
N HIS A 55 4.11 -0.24 11.23
CA HIS A 55 4.76 -1.39 11.84
C HIS A 55 3.99 -2.67 11.53
N ASP A 56 2.67 -2.65 11.68
CA ASP A 56 1.83 -3.82 11.42
C ASP A 56 1.83 -4.23 9.95
N LEU A 57 1.83 -3.24 9.03
CA LEU A 57 2.01 -3.48 7.60
C LEU A 57 3.35 -4.16 7.33
N TYR A 58 4.44 -3.58 7.86
CA TYR A 58 5.78 -4.14 7.65
C TYR A 58 5.89 -5.57 8.19
N CYS A 59 5.39 -5.84 9.40
CA CYS A 59 5.40 -7.20 9.97
C CYS A 59 4.64 -8.21 9.11
N GLN A 60 3.42 -7.87 8.66
CA GLN A 60 2.64 -8.74 7.78
C GLN A 60 3.41 -9.09 6.49
N LEU A 61 4.02 -8.08 5.87
CA LEU A 61 4.73 -8.27 4.61
C LEU A 61 6.08 -8.96 4.80
N VAL A 62 6.75 -8.80 5.94
CA VAL A 62 7.94 -9.59 6.29
C VAL A 62 7.60 -11.07 6.35
N ASP A 63 6.47 -11.45 6.96
CA ASP A 63 6.06 -12.85 7.02
C ASP A 63 5.80 -13.44 5.63
N VAL A 64 5.25 -12.63 4.70
CA VAL A 64 4.95 -13.05 3.32
C VAL A 64 6.21 -13.05 2.42
N PHE A 65 7.14 -12.11 2.60
CA PHE A 65 8.24 -11.83 1.67
C PHE A 65 9.64 -12.18 2.18
N SER A 66 9.76 -12.71 3.40
CA SER A 66 11.05 -12.90 4.09
C SER A 66 12.10 -13.73 3.34
N CYS A 67 11.69 -14.63 2.44
CA CYS A 67 12.60 -15.55 1.76
C CYS A 67 13.19 -15.00 0.45
N ASP A 68 12.40 -14.33 -0.39
CA ASP A 68 12.79 -14.04 -1.78
C ASP A 68 12.81 -12.55 -2.15
N HIS A 69 12.33 -11.67 -1.26
CA HIS A 69 12.13 -10.26 -1.58
C HIS A 69 12.67 -9.32 -0.48
N GLN A 70 13.83 -9.63 0.09
CA GLN A 70 14.47 -8.77 1.12
C GLN A 70 14.76 -7.36 0.60
N ASP A 71 15.21 -7.20 -0.64
CA ASP A 71 15.48 -5.90 -1.25
C ASP A 71 14.20 -5.03 -1.32
N PHE A 72 13.07 -5.66 -1.61
CA PHE A 72 11.77 -5.01 -1.61
C PHE A 72 11.33 -4.59 -0.20
N LEU A 73 11.53 -5.45 0.80
CA LEU A 73 11.25 -5.12 2.20
C LEU A 73 12.10 -3.93 2.70
N ASP A 74 13.37 -3.85 2.30
CA ASP A 74 14.22 -2.71 2.65
C ASP A 74 13.76 -1.40 1.96
N GLU A 75 13.31 -1.48 0.70
CA GLU A 75 12.74 -0.33 0.00
C GLU A 75 11.43 0.12 0.63
N LEU A 76 10.54 -0.82 0.95
CA LEU A 76 9.29 -0.56 1.67
C LEU A 76 9.55 0.09 3.02
N LYS A 77 10.51 -0.41 3.80
CA LYS A 77 10.87 0.17 5.09
C LYS A 77 11.34 1.61 4.95
N LYS A 78 12.21 1.90 3.97
CA LYS A 78 12.66 3.26 3.66
C LYS A 78 11.47 4.12 3.27
N PHE A 79 10.60 3.63 2.40
CA PHE A 79 9.39 4.34 1.99
C PHE A 79 8.53 4.69 3.20
N LEU A 80 8.23 3.74 4.09
CA LEU A 80 7.39 4.00 5.27
C LEU A 80 8.03 5.00 6.27
N ILE A 81 9.36 5.05 6.35
CA ILE A 81 10.09 6.00 7.21
C ILE A 81 10.12 7.40 6.59
N TYR A 82 10.37 7.50 5.28
CA TYR A 82 10.64 8.78 4.61
C TYR A 82 9.43 9.38 3.88
N SER A 83 8.48 8.56 3.44
CA SER A 83 7.18 9.02 2.89
C SER A 83 6.24 9.53 3.99
N ALA A 84 6.63 9.33 5.25
CA ALA A 84 6.04 9.98 6.39
C ALA A 84 6.39 11.48 6.35
N ALA A 85 5.61 12.26 5.61
CA ALA A 85 5.16 13.50 6.23
C ALA A 85 4.30 13.06 7.43
N ASP A 86 4.95 12.71 8.56
CA ASP A 86 4.24 12.66 9.83
C ASP A 86 3.57 14.03 9.96
N PRO A 87 2.23 14.14 10.05
CA PRO A 87 1.66 15.37 10.55
C PRO A 87 2.23 15.50 11.96
N VAL A 88 3.18 16.42 12.12
CA VAL A 88 3.64 16.92 13.41
C VAL A 88 2.38 17.16 14.22
N THR A 89 2.15 16.27 15.18
CA THR A 89 1.11 16.49 16.17
C THR A 89 1.72 17.53 17.10
N GLU A 90 1.28 18.77 16.88
CA GLU A 90 1.57 19.96 17.70
C GLU A 90 1.38 19.70 19.19
#